data_AF-A0A316SBM9-F1
#
_entry.id   AF-A0A316SBM9-F1
#
_cell.length_a   1.000
_cell.length_b   1.000
_cell.length_c   1.000
_cell.angle_alpha   90.00
_cell.angle_beta   90.00
_cell.angle_gamma   90.00
#
_symmetry.space_group_name_H-M   'P 1'
#
loop_
_entity.id
_entity.type
_entity.pdbx_description
1 polymer ?
#
loop_
_entity_poly.entity_id
_entity_poly.type
_entity_poly.pdbx_seq_one_letter_code
_entity_poly.pdbx_strand_id
1 'polypeptide(L)'
;MRRFYQYAYHPKQPKTQNTKSNLYRTFYPIINDLHIKFFNLNPETLHHVLIAYRNNYGFSAYDYAVKTYPYWKRGSTELSAKTFFRIINVLPNFMTIDERITMLKKLYTYHKPYIRQTHRQITTDWMNFNNVLNNIEVEIKNNFKTDSEKYYSLSQLPQDVINAAEWLCKNDMLLAQKIHSDFAMAKFKEYTISALKDLNLFQEKCLDMYNKNLIYQDIDITINFPMYKLYIKITKTKKTFFQSIVDFFR
;
A
#
# COMPACT_ATOMS: atom_id res chain seq x y z
N MET A 1 39.79 -16.54 11.22
CA MET A 1 38.65 -15.90 10.52
C MET A 1 37.50 -16.89 10.40
N ARG A 2 36.47 -16.80 11.26
CA ARG A 2 35.29 -17.68 11.20
C ARG A 2 34.31 -17.11 10.18
N ARG A 3 33.99 -17.88 9.14
CA ARG A 3 32.96 -17.55 8.14
C ARG A 3 31.59 -17.72 8.81
N PHE A 4 30.87 -16.61 9.01
CA PHE A 4 29.46 -16.65 9.37
C PHE A 4 28.67 -17.06 8.12
N TYR A 5 28.22 -18.32 8.07
CA TYR A 5 27.28 -18.76 7.05
C TYR A 5 25.93 -18.09 7.34
N GLN A 6 25.57 -17.08 6.54
CA GLN A 6 24.20 -16.59 6.43
C GLN A 6 23.39 -17.68 5.72
N TYR A 7 22.75 -18.56 6.49
CA TYR A 7 21.75 -19.47 5.95
C TYR A 7 20.50 -18.66 5.61
N ALA A 8 20.25 -18.45 4.31
CA ALA A 8 18.98 -17.92 3.83
C ALA A 8 17.89 -18.99 4.09
N TYR A 9 17.07 -18.76 5.12
CA TYR A 9 15.90 -19.59 5.38
C TYR A 9 14.85 -19.30 4.31
N HIS A 10 14.64 -20.25 3.41
CA HIS A 10 13.58 -20.22 2.41
C HIS A 10 12.49 -21.22 2.83
N PRO A 11 11.44 -20.79 3.56
CA PRO A 11 10.37 -21.69 3.95
C PRO A 11 9.62 -22.17 2.71
N LYS A 12 9.55 -23.50 2.52
CA LYS A 12 8.65 -24.10 1.53
C LYS A 12 7.21 -23.73 1.90
N GLN A 13 6.43 -23.23 0.93
CA GLN A 13 5.03 -22.89 1.18
C GLN A 13 4.25 -24.14 1.66
N PRO A 14 3.52 -24.07 2.77
CA PRO A 14 2.79 -25.21 3.30
C PRO A 14 1.61 -25.56 2.39
N LYS A 15 1.52 -26.83 1.99
CA LYS A 15 0.51 -27.38 1.06
C LYS A 15 -0.87 -27.67 1.67
N THR A 16 -1.21 -27.22 2.88
CA THR A 16 -2.46 -27.64 3.54
C THR A 16 -3.29 -26.49 4.13
N GLN A 17 -4.55 -26.45 3.70
CA GLN A 17 -5.64 -25.58 4.17
C GLN A 17 -6.12 -26.02 5.56
N ASN A 18 -5.90 -25.19 6.57
CA ASN A 18 -6.79 -24.94 7.72
C ASN A 18 -6.01 -24.16 8.78
N THR A 19 -6.34 -22.88 8.96
CA THR A 19 -5.86 -21.88 9.95
C THR A 19 -4.35 -21.61 10.06
N LYS A 20 -3.49 -22.63 9.97
CA LYS A 20 -2.02 -22.56 9.99
C LYS A 20 -1.41 -21.85 8.77
N SER A 21 -2.13 -21.85 7.64
CA SER A 21 -1.71 -21.17 6.41
C SER A 21 -1.87 -19.65 6.48
N ASN A 22 -2.78 -19.14 7.31
CA ASN A 22 -3.10 -17.72 7.33
C ASN A 22 -2.04 -16.90 8.07
N LEU A 23 -1.63 -17.31 9.28
CA LEU A 23 -0.61 -16.58 10.04
C LEU A 23 0.76 -16.58 9.33
N TYR A 24 1.13 -17.69 8.69
CA TYR A 24 2.38 -17.76 7.93
C TYR A 24 2.34 -16.82 6.73
N ARG A 25 1.19 -16.69 6.07
CA ARG A 25 0.95 -15.72 4.99
C ARG A 25 0.94 -14.28 5.51
N THR A 26 0.37 -14.03 6.67
CA THR A 26 0.32 -12.70 7.29
C THR A 26 1.72 -12.23 7.71
N PHE A 27 2.55 -13.09 8.30
CA PHE A 27 3.90 -12.70 8.72
C PHE A 27 5.00 -12.97 7.71
N TYR A 28 4.66 -13.55 6.56
CA TYR A 28 5.60 -13.87 5.49
C TYR A 28 6.72 -12.84 5.28
N PRO A 29 6.45 -11.52 5.16
CA PRO A 29 7.50 -10.51 4.92
C PRO A 29 8.51 -10.33 6.06
N ILE A 30 8.22 -10.83 7.28
CA ILE A 30 9.06 -10.66 8.47
C ILE A 30 9.51 -11.97 9.12
N ILE A 31 9.02 -13.13 8.65
CA ILE A 31 9.35 -14.43 9.25
C ILE A 31 10.87 -14.68 9.28
N ASN A 32 11.57 -14.34 8.21
CA ASN A 32 13.02 -14.50 8.15
C ASN A 32 13.73 -13.58 9.16
N ASP A 33 13.26 -12.35 9.33
CA ASP A 33 13.83 -11.40 10.30
C ASP A 33 13.63 -11.90 11.74
N LEU A 34 12.45 -12.44 12.05
CA LEU A 34 12.13 -13.04 13.36
C LEU A 34 13.02 -14.26 13.64
N HIS A 35 13.25 -15.11 12.62
CA HIS A 35 14.19 -16.23 12.70
C HIS A 35 15.60 -15.76 13.02
N ILE A 36 16.11 -14.80 12.25
CA ILE A 36 17.44 -14.24 12.42
C ILE A 36 17.58 -13.62 13.82
N LYS A 37 16.58 -12.84 14.26
CA LYS A 37 16.56 -12.24 15.60
C LYS A 37 16.64 -13.31 16.69
N PHE A 38 15.81 -14.34 16.63
CA PHE A 38 15.77 -15.40 17.63
C PHE A 38 17.10 -16.16 17.76
N PHE A 39 17.74 -16.51 16.63
CA PHE A 39 18.99 -17.27 16.66
C PHE A 39 20.22 -16.41 17.01
N ASN A 40 20.12 -15.09 16.84
CA ASN A 40 21.16 -14.12 17.19
C ASN A 40 21.00 -13.50 18.58
N LEU A 41 20.02 -13.92 19.38
CA LEU A 41 19.92 -13.51 20.78
C LEU A 41 21.19 -13.89 21.54
N ASN A 42 21.64 -12.97 22.41
CA ASN A 42 22.69 -13.29 23.37
C ASN A 42 22.14 -14.31 24.42
N PRO A 43 23.03 -15.04 25.14
CA PRO A 43 22.59 -16.08 26.07
C PRO A 43 21.62 -15.61 27.16
N GLU A 44 21.82 -14.40 27.67
CA GLU A 44 20.98 -13.81 28.72
C GLU A 44 19.56 -13.50 28.21
N THR A 45 19.46 -12.79 27.08
CA THR A 45 18.16 -12.49 26.45
C THR A 45 17.45 -13.76 26.00
N LEU A 46 18.17 -14.75 25.47
CA LEU A 46 17.61 -16.05 25.12
C LEU A 46 17.02 -16.75 26.35
N HIS A 47 17.71 -16.71 27.49
CA HIS A 47 17.21 -17.27 28.74
C HIS A 47 15.88 -16.60 29.15
N HIS A 48 15.81 -15.28 29.10
CA HIS A 48 14.57 -14.56 29.42
C HIS A 48 13.43 -14.85 28.42
N VAL A 49 13.73 -14.96 27.13
CA VAL A 49 12.75 -15.39 26.10
C VAL A 49 12.21 -16.78 26.43
N LEU A 50 13.07 -17.72 26.80
CA LEU A 50 12.66 -19.08 27.16
C LEU A 50 11.84 -19.13 28.46
N ILE A 51 12.16 -18.29 29.45
CA ILE A 51 11.32 -18.13 30.66
C ILE A 51 9.93 -17.62 30.29
N ALA A 52 9.83 -16.57 29.47
CA ALA A 52 8.53 -16.06 29.05
C ALA A 52 7.77 -17.09 28.20
N TYR A 53 8.48 -17.88 27.38
CA TYR A 53 7.92 -19.02 26.66
C TYR A 53 7.38 -20.11 27.61
N ARG A 54 8.11 -20.43 28.69
CA ARG A 54 7.64 -21.36 29.74
C ARG A 54 6.36 -20.85 30.39
N ASN A 55 6.31 -19.57 30.74
CA ASN A 55 5.14 -18.97 31.39
C ASN A 55 3.89 -19.06 30.51
N ASN A 56 4.05 -18.91 29.19
CA ASN A 56 2.93 -18.95 28.25
C ASN A 56 2.54 -20.37 27.79
N TYR A 57 3.47 -21.33 27.77
CA TYR A 57 3.27 -22.63 27.12
C TYR A 57 3.60 -23.86 27.98
N GLY A 58 4.00 -23.66 29.24
CA GLY A 58 4.25 -24.70 30.22
C GLY A 58 5.66 -25.28 30.20
N PHE A 59 5.97 -26.06 31.24
CA PHE A 59 7.29 -26.65 31.48
C PHE A 59 7.74 -27.60 30.37
N SER A 60 6.89 -28.53 29.94
CA SER A 60 7.28 -29.52 28.92
C SER A 60 7.68 -28.87 27.59
N ALA A 61 7.02 -27.76 27.23
CA ALA A 61 7.38 -27.00 26.03
C ALA A 61 8.73 -26.29 26.21
N TYR A 62 8.99 -25.75 27.40
CA TYR A 62 10.26 -25.13 27.76
C TYR A 62 11.42 -26.12 27.74
N ASP A 63 11.28 -27.28 28.41
CA ASP A 63 12.34 -28.30 28.47
C ASP A 63 12.72 -28.78 27.07
N TYR A 64 11.71 -29.00 26.22
CA TYR A 64 11.92 -29.31 24.82
C TYR A 64 12.67 -28.18 24.09
N ALA A 65 12.28 -26.92 24.27
CA ALA A 65 12.92 -25.79 23.62
C ALA A 65 14.38 -25.61 24.05
N VAL A 66 14.67 -25.70 25.35
CA VAL A 66 16.02 -25.63 25.92
C VAL A 66 16.91 -26.73 25.34
N LYS A 67 16.42 -27.98 25.36
CA LYS A 67 17.15 -29.14 24.83
C LYS A 67 17.40 -29.04 23.33
N THR A 68 16.43 -28.53 22.57
CA THR A 68 16.46 -28.58 21.10
C THR A 68 17.09 -27.32 20.48
N TYR A 69 17.15 -26.19 21.19
CA TYR A 69 17.69 -24.94 20.67
C TYR A 69 19.09 -25.04 20.02
N PRO A 70 20.09 -25.73 20.61
CA PRO A 70 21.41 -25.88 19.98
C PRO A 70 21.33 -26.58 18.62
N TYR A 71 20.41 -27.53 18.48
CA TYR A 71 20.17 -28.28 17.24
C TYR A 71 19.46 -27.43 16.18
N TRP A 72 18.51 -26.59 16.59
CA TRP A 72 17.88 -25.61 15.71
C TRP A 72 18.89 -24.57 15.21
N LYS A 73 19.71 -24.02 16.12
CA LYS A 73 20.70 -22.99 15.78
C LYS A 73 21.76 -23.47 14.79
N ARG A 74 22.16 -24.75 14.88
CA ARG A 74 23.12 -25.37 13.95
C ARG A 74 22.45 -26.02 12.73
N GLY A 75 21.12 -25.97 12.63
CA GLY A 75 20.35 -26.53 11.50
C GLY A 75 20.25 -28.06 11.48
N SER A 76 20.66 -28.79 12.53
CA SER A 76 20.53 -30.25 12.58
C SER A 76 19.09 -30.73 12.79
N THR A 77 18.19 -29.84 13.19
CA THR A 77 16.79 -30.14 13.38
C THR A 77 15.99 -28.93 12.91
N GLU A 78 14.94 -29.16 12.14
CA GLU A 78 14.05 -28.09 11.71
C GLU A 78 13.17 -27.63 12.89
N LEU A 79 13.03 -26.32 13.02
CA LEU A 79 12.09 -25.73 13.97
C LEU A 79 10.67 -25.91 13.42
N SER A 80 9.82 -26.67 14.14
CA SER A 80 8.44 -26.86 13.70
C SER A 80 7.70 -25.52 13.64
N ALA A 81 6.79 -25.35 12.66
CA ALA A 81 5.99 -24.13 12.54
C ALA A 81 5.25 -23.79 13.85
N LYS A 82 4.69 -24.80 14.54
CA LYS A 82 4.00 -24.62 15.83
C LYS A 82 4.94 -24.05 16.89
N THR A 83 6.15 -24.59 17.00
CA THR A 83 7.14 -24.12 17.97
C THR A 83 7.63 -22.72 17.61
N PHE A 84 7.88 -22.46 16.32
CA PHE A 84 8.24 -21.13 15.86
C PHE A 84 7.16 -20.09 16.19
N PHE A 85 5.89 -20.40 15.93
CA PHE A 85 4.78 -19.49 16.28
C PHE A 85 4.73 -19.16 17.78
N ARG A 86 4.97 -20.16 18.63
CA ARG A 86 5.04 -19.92 20.08
C ARG A 86 6.24 -19.04 20.46
N ILE A 87 7.40 -19.24 19.82
CA ILE A 87 8.59 -18.43 20.04
C ILE A 87 8.35 -16.99 19.60
N ILE A 88 7.83 -16.77 18.39
CA ILE A 88 7.60 -15.41 17.90
C ILE A 88 6.60 -14.69 18.80
N ASN A 89 5.52 -15.32 19.30
CA ASN A 89 4.58 -14.66 20.21
C ASN A 89 5.21 -14.05 21.47
N VAL A 90 6.41 -14.50 21.86
CA VAL A 90 7.13 -14.03 23.04
C VAL A 90 8.25 -13.04 22.67
N LEU A 91 8.80 -13.16 21.47
CA LEU A 91 9.99 -12.44 21.01
C LEU A 91 9.90 -10.91 21.02
N PRO A 92 8.77 -10.23 20.71
CA PRO A 92 8.69 -8.78 20.64
C PRO A 92 8.98 -8.07 21.96
N ASN A 93 8.72 -8.73 23.09
CA ASN A 93 9.04 -8.18 24.41
C ASN A 93 10.56 -8.02 24.63
N PHE A 94 11.36 -8.68 23.79
CA PHE A 94 12.83 -8.69 23.83
C PHE A 94 13.43 -8.04 22.58
N MET A 95 12.61 -7.32 21.83
CA MET A 95 13.03 -6.52 20.69
C MET A 95 13.10 -5.05 21.08
N THR A 96 14.06 -4.34 20.49
CA THR A 96 14.10 -2.89 20.58
C THR A 96 12.89 -2.28 19.84
N ILE A 97 12.58 -1.02 20.15
CA ILE A 97 11.54 -0.27 19.45
C ILE A 97 11.85 -0.21 17.94
N ASP A 98 13.10 0.05 17.55
CA ASP A 98 13.50 0.16 16.15
C ASP A 98 13.33 -1.14 15.36
N GLU A 99 13.65 -2.28 15.97
CA GLU A 99 13.44 -3.59 15.36
C GLU A 99 11.94 -3.86 15.13
N ARG A 100 11.10 -3.54 16.12
CA ARG A 100 9.64 -3.68 16.01
C ARG A 100 9.07 -2.77 14.94
N ILE A 101 9.49 -1.50 14.89
CA ILE A 101 9.11 -0.54 13.84
C ILE A 101 9.52 -1.06 12.46
N THR A 102 10.72 -1.62 12.33
CA THR A 102 11.21 -2.16 11.06
C THR A 102 10.34 -3.32 10.57
N MET A 103 9.98 -4.24 11.46
CA MET A 103 9.05 -5.34 11.12
C MET A 103 7.66 -4.81 10.77
N LEU A 104 7.17 -3.81 11.52
CA LEU A 104 5.88 -3.18 11.25
C LEU A 104 5.85 -2.55 9.86
N LYS A 105 6.91 -1.82 9.47
CA LYS A 105 7.05 -1.22 8.13
C LYS A 105 7.01 -2.29 7.04
N LYS A 106 7.65 -3.43 7.23
CA LYS A 106 7.65 -4.54 6.27
C LYS A 106 6.26 -5.17 6.14
N LEU A 107 5.60 -5.47 7.26
CA LEU A 107 4.22 -5.96 7.27
C LEU A 107 3.28 -4.97 6.57
N TYR A 108 3.37 -3.71 6.95
CA TYR A 108 2.58 -2.63 6.38
C TYR A 108 2.79 -2.55 4.86
N THR A 109 4.03 -2.53 4.39
CA THR A 109 4.35 -2.42 2.96
C THR A 109 3.86 -3.63 2.15
N TYR A 110 4.01 -4.83 2.71
CA TYR A 110 3.60 -6.07 2.04
C TYR A 110 2.07 -6.21 1.93
N HIS A 111 1.35 -5.81 2.97
CA HIS A 111 -0.12 -5.89 3.02
C HIS A 111 -0.81 -4.63 2.54
N LYS A 112 -0.06 -3.56 2.26
CA LYS A 112 -0.63 -2.31 1.76
C LYS A 112 -1.37 -2.63 0.45
N PRO A 113 -2.67 -2.36 0.39
CA PRO A 113 -3.44 -2.56 -0.83
C PRO A 113 -2.87 -1.73 -1.98
N TYR A 114 -2.68 -2.37 -3.13
CA TYR A 114 -2.35 -1.68 -4.37
C TYR A 114 -3.63 -1.07 -4.94
N ILE A 115 -3.70 0.26 -4.97
CA ILE A 115 -4.82 0.98 -5.58
C ILE A 115 -4.54 1.05 -7.09
N ARG A 116 -5.20 0.18 -7.86
CA ARG A 116 -5.12 0.23 -9.32
C ARG A 116 -5.81 1.49 -9.82
N GLN A 117 -5.05 2.37 -10.46
CA GLN A 117 -5.63 3.51 -11.16
C GLN A 117 -6.37 3.04 -12.42
N THR A 118 -7.63 3.43 -12.56
CA THR A 118 -8.38 3.23 -13.80
C THR A 118 -8.17 4.39 -14.75
N HIS A 119 -8.51 4.21 -16.02
CA HIS A 119 -8.40 5.24 -17.04
C HIS A 119 -9.79 5.57 -17.58
N ARG A 120 -10.12 6.86 -17.69
CA ARG A 120 -11.33 7.36 -18.31
C ARG A 120 -10.95 8.32 -19.42
N GLN A 121 -11.59 8.18 -20.57
CA GLN A 121 -11.41 9.07 -21.71
C GLN A 121 -12.73 9.76 -22.03
N ILE A 122 -12.66 11.08 -22.21
CA ILE A 122 -13.77 11.93 -22.64
C ILE A 122 -13.32 12.66 -23.90
N THR A 123 -14.14 12.57 -24.95
CA THR A 123 -13.92 13.30 -26.20
C THR A 123 -15.13 14.21 -26.43
N THR A 124 -14.89 15.48 -26.77
CA THR A 124 -15.93 16.47 -27.06
C THR A 124 -15.50 17.38 -28.21
N ASP A 125 -16.40 18.24 -28.67
CA ASP A 125 -16.15 19.23 -29.72
C ASP A 125 -16.11 20.65 -29.14
N TRP A 126 -15.70 21.61 -29.96
CA TRP A 126 -15.61 23.02 -29.57
C TRP A 126 -16.97 23.70 -29.30
N MET A 127 -18.10 23.10 -29.67
CA MET A 127 -19.43 23.66 -29.38
C MET A 127 -19.93 23.24 -28.00
N ASN A 128 -19.52 22.06 -27.54
CA ASN A 128 -20.02 21.43 -26.33
C ASN A 128 -19.01 21.39 -25.18
N PHE A 129 -17.73 21.73 -25.42
CA PHE A 129 -16.67 21.55 -24.43
C PHE A 129 -17.00 22.21 -23.08
N ASN A 130 -17.54 23.43 -23.07
CA ASN A 130 -17.82 24.15 -21.83
C ASN A 130 -18.83 23.40 -20.94
N ASN A 131 -19.90 22.89 -21.55
CA ASN A 131 -20.90 22.09 -20.83
C ASN A 131 -20.29 20.77 -20.33
N VAL A 132 -19.47 20.11 -21.14
CA VAL A 132 -18.80 18.86 -20.75
C VAL A 132 -17.83 19.08 -19.59
N LEU A 133 -17.00 20.12 -19.63
CA LEU A 133 -16.06 20.44 -18.56
C LEU A 133 -16.78 20.82 -17.26
N ASN A 134 -17.84 21.63 -17.33
CA ASN A 134 -18.68 21.96 -16.16
C ASN A 134 -19.32 20.70 -15.54
N ASN A 135 -19.82 19.79 -16.38
CA ASN A 135 -20.40 18.52 -15.89
C ASN A 135 -19.35 17.67 -15.18
N ILE A 136 -18.11 17.62 -15.69
CA ILE A 136 -16.99 16.92 -15.03
C ILE A 136 -16.69 17.57 -13.67
N GLU A 137 -16.62 18.90 -13.60
CA GLU A 137 -16.35 19.61 -12.36
C GLU A 137 -17.43 19.32 -11.30
N VAL A 138 -18.71 19.39 -11.68
CA VAL A 138 -19.85 19.07 -10.82
C VAL A 138 -19.81 17.60 -10.39
N GLU A 139 -19.49 16.67 -11.28
CA GLU A 139 -19.33 15.24 -10.98
C GLU A 139 -18.25 15.03 -9.90
N ILE A 140 -17.07 15.64 -10.06
CA ILE A 140 -15.97 15.55 -9.10
C ILE A 140 -16.38 16.09 -7.73
N LYS A 141 -17.03 17.26 -7.70
CA LYS A 141 -17.48 17.90 -6.45
C LYS A 141 -18.53 17.06 -5.73
N ASN A 142 -19.52 16.54 -6.46
CA ASN A 142 -20.59 15.71 -5.89
C ASN A 142 -20.07 14.36 -5.38
N ASN A 143 -19.13 13.76 -6.10
CA ASN A 143 -18.57 12.46 -5.75
C ASN A 143 -17.43 12.54 -4.73
N PHE A 144 -16.95 13.73 -4.37
CA PHE A 144 -15.79 13.90 -3.47
C PHE A 144 -15.91 13.07 -2.20
N LYS A 145 -17.08 13.12 -1.54
CA LYS A 145 -17.31 12.36 -0.30
C LYS A 145 -17.21 10.86 -0.55
N THR A 146 -17.97 10.34 -1.50
CA THR A 146 -18.01 8.91 -1.83
C THR A 146 -16.65 8.38 -2.29
N ASP A 147 -15.95 9.13 -3.14
CA ASP A 147 -14.62 8.76 -3.60
C ASP A 147 -13.58 8.82 -2.48
N SER A 148 -13.68 9.79 -1.56
CA SER A 148 -12.81 9.86 -0.38
C SER A 148 -13.02 8.68 0.56
N GLU A 149 -14.27 8.27 0.82
CA GLU A 149 -14.60 7.10 1.67
C GLU A 149 -14.12 5.80 1.02
N LYS A 150 -14.27 5.68 -0.30
CA LYS A 150 -13.75 4.55 -1.06
C LYS A 150 -12.22 4.50 -1.03
N TYR A 151 -11.54 5.63 -1.25
CA TYR A 151 -10.08 5.71 -1.18
C TYR A 151 -9.56 5.41 0.22
N TYR A 152 -10.24 5.90 1.26
CA TYR A 152 -9.95 5.60 2.66
C TYR A 152 -10.02 4.10 2.91
N SER A 153 -11.14 3.47 2.56
CA SER A 153 -11.34 2.03 2.73
C SER A 153 -10.29 1.20 1.99
N LEU A 154 -9.93 1.63 0.77
CA LEU A 154 -8.86 1.02 -0.04
C LEU A 154 -7.45 1.32 0.48
N SER A 155 -7.26 2.23 1.42
CA SER A 155 -5.95 2.52 2.04
C SER A 155 -5.75 1.79 3.38
N GLN A 156 -6.83 1.26 3.96
CA GLN A 156 -6.78 0.52 5.21
C GLN A 156 -6.11 -0.84 5.02
N LEU A 157 -5.37 -1.25 6.06
CA LEU A 157 -4.88 -2.62 6.11
C LEU A 157 -6.01 -3.59 6.45
N PRO A 158 -5.95 -4.84 5.96
CA PRO A 158 -6.89 -5.87 6.36
C PRO A 158 -6.91 -6.08 7.88
N GLN A 159 -8.09 -6.26 8.48
CA GLN A 159 -8.24 -6.40 9.94
C GLN A 159 -7.51 -7.62 10.50
N ASP A 160 -7.43 -8.71 9.73
CA ASP A 160 -6.65 -9.88 10.09
C ASP A 160 -5.16 -9.57 10.21
N VAL A 161 -4.62 -8.65 9.40
CA VAL A 161 -3.24 -8.17 9.49
C VAL A 161 -3.04 -7.30 10.73
N ILE A 162 -3.99 -6.45 11.06
CA ILE A 162 -3.93 -5.57 12.23
C ILE A 162 -3.99 -6.38 13.53
N ASN A 163 -4.97 -7.28 13.64
CA ASN A 163 -5.11 -8.21 14.76
C ASN A 163 -3.86 -9.09 14.89
N ALA A 164 -3.34 -9.55 13.75
CA ALA A 164 -2.10 -10.29 13.71
C ALA A 164 -0.89 -9.41 14.00
N ALA A 165 -0.90 -8.09 13.87
CA ALA A 165 0.25 -7.25 14.23
C ALA A 165 0.17 -6.71 15.66
N GLU A 166 -0.99 -6.86 16.32
CA GLU A 166 -1.20 -6.45 17.71
C GLU A 166 -0.25 -7.17 18.68
N TRP A 167 0.13 -8.43 18.46
CA TRP A 167 1.15 -9.07 19.31
C TRP A 167 2.56 -8.47 19.13
N LEU A 168 2.86 -7.86 17.97
CA LEU A 168 4.17 -7.30 17.66
C LEU A 168 4.38 -5.93 18.32
N CYS A 169 3.38 -5.05 18.26
CA CYS A 169 3.48 -3.68 18.79
C CYS A 169 2.25 -3.21 19.57
N LYS A 170 1.38 -4.11 20.07
CA LYS A 170 0.13 -3.76 20.77
C LYS A 170 -0.68 -2.73 19.96
N ASN A 171 -1.06 -1.63 20.61
CA ASN A 171 -1.86 -0.55 20.03
C ASN A 171 -1.12 0.30 18.98
N ASP A 172 0.21 0.13 18.81
CA ASP A 172 0.97 0.95 17.87
C ASP A 172 0.58 0.67 16.42
N MET A 173 0.07 -0.53 16.11
CA MET A 173 -0.38 -0.83 14.74
C MET A 173 -1.68 -0.10 14.40
N LEU A 174 -2.60 0.00 15.36
CA LEU A 174 -3.81 0.81 15.20
C LEU A 174 -3.45 2.29 15.03
N LEU A 175 -2.47 2.77 15.80
CA LEU A 175 -1.95 4.13 15.65
C LEU A 175 -1.29 4.34 14.27
N ALA A 176 -0.45 3.41 13.83
CA ALA A 176 0.21 3.47 12.52
C ALA A 176 -0.79 3.46 11.37
N GLN A 177 -1.84 2.63 11.46
CA GLN A 177 -2.92 2.61 10.48
C GLN A 177 -3.71 3.91 10.49
N LYS A 178 -4.00 4.47 11.67
CA LYS A 178 -4.69 5.76 11.79
C LYS A 178 -3.88 6.88 11.12
N ILE A 179 -2.60 7.02 11.49
CA ILE A 179 -1.69 8.00 10.89
C ILE A 179 -1.62 7.83 9.37
N HIS A 180 -1.52 6.59 8.88
CA HIS A 180 -1.50 6.34 7.45
C HIS A 180 -2.80 6.77 6.77
N SER A 181 -3.94 6.38 7.34
CA SER A 181 -5.25 6.70 6.78
C SER A 181 -5.49 8.21 6.75
N ASP A 182 -5.08 8.92 7.81
CA ASP A 182 -5.15 10.38 7.90
C ASP A 182 -4.26 11.04 6.83
N PHE A 183 -3.04 10.53 6.64
CA PHE A 183 -2.14 10.98 5.57
C PHE A 183 -2.72 10.71 4.18
N ALA A 184 -3.31 9.53 3.95
CA ALA A 184 -3.95 9.17 2.70
C ALA A 184 -5.13 10.11 2.38
N MET A 185 -5.91 10.50 3.39
CA MET A 185 -6.99 11.49 3.25
C MET A 185 -6.49 12.89 2.93
N ALA A 186 -5.44 13.34 3.61
CA ALA A 186 -4.81 14.61 3.29
C ALA A 186 -4.32 14.63 1.84
N LYS A 187 -3.65 13.56 1.41
CA LYS A 187 -3.19 13.41 0.02
C LYS A 187 -4.34 13.37 -0.98
N PHE A 188 -5.40 12.62 -0.70
CA PHE A 188 -6.58 12.58 -1.56
C PHE A 188 -7.15 13.99 -1.80
N LYS A 189 -7.30 14.76 -0.71
CA LYS A 189 -7.79 16.15 -0.78
C LYS A 189 -6.87 17.04 -1.62
N GLU A 190 -5.56 16.97 -1.40
CA GLU A 190 -4.56 17.72 -2.19
C GLU A 190 -4.65 17.39 -3.68
N TYR A 191 -4.70 16.10 -4.04
CA TYR A 191 -4.80 15.68 -5.43
C TYR A 191 -6.09 16.16 -6.09
N THR A 192 -7.23 16.08 -5.40
CA THR A 192 -8.51 16.53 -5.95
C THR A 192 -8.54 18.04 -6.15
N ILE A 193 -7.97 18.82 -5.23
CA ILE A 193 -7.83 20.28 -5.39
C ILE A 193 -6.94 20.60 -6.60
N SER A 194 -5.80 19.92 -6.75
CA SER A 194 -4.92 20.09 -7.91
C SER A 194 -5.64 19.74 -9.21
N ALA A 195 -6.38 18.63 -9.24
CA ALA A 195 -7.11 18.17 -10.42
C ALA A 195 -8.20 19.15 -10.85
N LEU A 196 -8.95 19.72 -9.90
CA LEU A 196 -9.94 20.77 -10.18
C LEU A 196 -9.28 22.05 -10.71
N LYS A 197 -8.12 22.42 -10.16
CA LYS A 197 -7.34 23.57 -10.67
C LYS A 197 -6.89 23.34 -12.11
N ASP A 198 -6.37 22.15 -12.42
CA ASP A 198 -5.93 21.79 -13.77
C ASP A 198 -7.10 21.78 -14.76
N LEU A 199 -8.29 21.30 -14.33
CA LEU A 199 -9.52 21.35 -15.13
C LEU A 199 -9.92 22.80 -15.44
N ASN A 200 -9.89 23.69 -14.45
CA ASN A 200 -10.27 25.09 -14.63
C ASN A 200 -9.29 25.82 -15.55
N LEU A 201 -7.97 25.63 -15.36
CA LEU A 201 -6.95 26.19 -16.25
C LEU A 201 -7.12 25.69 -17.70
N PHE A 202 -7.47 24.41 -17.87
CA PHE A 202 -7.76 23.85 -19.18
C PHE A 202 -9.00 24.51 -19.81
N GLN A 203 -10.07 24.69 -19.04
CA GLN A 203 -11.29 25.35 -19.50
C GLN A 203 -11.03 26.80 -19.91
N GLU A 204 -10.29 27.57 -19.11
CA GLU A 204 -9.88 28.95 -19.43
C GLU A 204 -9.09 29.00 -20.74
N LYS A 205 -8.13 28.08 -20.92
CA LYS A 205 -7.37 27.96 -22.17
C LYS A 205 -8.27 27.65 -23.37
N CYS A 206 -9.25 26.77 -23.21
CA CYS A 206 -10.20 26.44 -24.28
C CYS A 206 -11.09 27.63 -24.63
N LEU A 207 -11.54 28.40 -23.63
CA LEU A 207 -12.31 29.63 -23.84
C LEU A 207 -11.49 30.69 -24.57
N ASP A 208 -10.22 30.89 -24.20
CA ASP A 208 -9.32 31.81 -24.90
C ASP A 208 -9.11 31.40 -26.37
N MET A 209 -8.87 30.10 -26.63
CA MET A 209 -8.74 29.57 -27.99
C MET A 209 -10.03 29.73 -28.80
N TYR A 210 -11.19 29.47 -28.18
CA TYR A 210 -12.49 29.64 -28.82
C TYR A 210 -12.72 31.10 -29.23
N ASN A 211 -12.46 32.05 -28.33
CA ASN A 211 -12.60 33.49 -28.58
C ASN A 211 -11.64 34.00 -29.65
N LYS A 212 -10.46 33.39 -29.79
CA LYS A 212 -9.47 33.68 -30.85
C LYS A 212 -9.75 32.93 -32.16
N ASN A 213 -10.87 32.21 -32.27
CA ASN A 213 -11.24 31.38 -33.42
C ASN A 213 -10.18 30.30 -33.77
N LEU A 214 -9.47 29.77 -32.77
CA LEU A 214 -8.46 28.71 -32.91
C LEU A 214 -9.08 27.30 -32.80
N ILE A 215 -10.34 27.15 -33.20
CA ILE A 215 -11.15 25.92 -33.06
C ILE A 215 -10.79 24.80 -34.06
N TYR A 216 -9.74 25.00 -34.87
CA TYR A 216 -9.33 24.07 -35.91
C TYR A 216 -8.15 23.17 -35.49
N GLN A 217 -7.77 23.24 -34.21
CA GLN A 217 -6.74 22.41 -33.60
C GLN A 217 -7.38 21.45 -32.60
N ASP A 218 -6.80 20.25 -32.48
CA ASP A 218 -7.10 19.35 -31.38
C ASP A 218 -6.38 19.88 -30.13
N ILE A 219 -7.03 19.76 -28.96
CA ILE A 219 -6.38 20.04 -27.68
C ILE A 219 -6.78 18.96 -26.67
N ASP A 220 -5.83 18.55 -25.84
CA ASP A 220 -6.06 17.54 -24.81
C ASP A 220 -5.36 17.89 -23.50
N ILE A 221 -5.84 17.24 -22.42
CA ILE A 221 -5.24 17.26 -21.09
C ILE A 221 -5.41 15.88 -20.44
N THR A 222 -4.43 15.50 -19.62
CA THR A 222 -4.57 14.38 -18.69
C THR A 222 -4.60 14.92 -17.26
N ILE A 223 -5.72 14.68 -16.57
CA ILE A 223 -5.91 15.05 -15.17
C ILE A 223 -5.73 13.80 -14.31
N ASN A 224 -4.84 13.89 -13.31
CA ASN A 224 -4.52 12.77 -12.42
C ASN A 224 -5.35 12.84 -11.14
N PHE A 225 -6.18 11.84 -10.90
CA PHE A 225 -6.85 11.62 -9.62
C PHE A 225 -6.19 10.46 -8.87
N PRO A 226 -6.38 10.35 -7.54
CA PRO A 226 -5.83 9.25 -6.76
C PRO A 226 -6.26 7.87 -7.26
N MET A 227 -7.51 7.76 -7.73
CA MET A 227 -8.11 6.49 -8.15
C MET A 227 -8.18 6.28 -9.67
N TYR A 228 -8.04 7.34 -10.46
CA TYR A 228 -8.16 7.25 -11.90
C TYR A 228 -7.40 8.37 -12.62
N LYS A 229 -7.14 8.17 -13.91
CA LYS A 229 -6.66 9.22 -14.81
C LYS A 229 -7.76 9.59 -15.78
N LEU A 230 -8.02 10.88 -15.93
CA LEU A 230 -9.01 11.41 -16.84
C LEU A 230 -8.29 12.07 -18.02
N TYR A 231 -8.44 11.47 -19.20
CA TYR A 231 -7.97 12.04 -20.46
C TYR A 231 -9.13 12.76 -21.13
N ILE A 232 -8.96 14.05 -21.40
CA ILE A 232 -9.97 14.89 -22.04
C ILE A 232 -9.39 15.36 -23.37
N LYS A 233 -10.11 15.12 -24.46
CA LYS A 233 -9.75 15.58 -25.81
C LYS A 233 -10.89 16.42 -26.39
N ILE A 234 -10.57 17.63 -26.85
CA ILE A 234 -11.45 18.46 -27.67
C ILE A 234 -10.98 18.32 -29.11
N THR A 235 -11.88 17.87 -29.99
CA THR A 235 -11.59 17.64 -31.40
C THR A 235 -11.80 18.89 -32.22
N LYS A 236 -10.93 19.12 -33.20
CA LYS A 236 -11.03 20.23 -34.15
C LYS A 236 -12.36 20.26 -34.89
N THR A 237 -12.87 21.46 -35.09
CA THR A 237 -13.97 21.71 -36.03
C THR A 237 -13.46 21.50 -37.46
N LYS A 238 -14.26 20.86 -38.31
CA LYS A 238 -13.90 20.76 -39.74
C LYS A 238 -14.03 22.13 -40.38
N LYS A 239 -12.96 22.61 -41.04
CA LYS A 239 -13.04 23.81 -41.87
C LYS A 239 -14.00 23.55 -43.02
N THR A 240 -14.87 24.52 -43.31
CA THR A 240 -15.61 24.50 -44.57
C THR A 240 -14.65 24.73 -45.74
N PHE A 241 -15.07 24.35 -46.95
CA PHE A 241 -14.27 24.56 -48.16
C PHE A 241 -13.85 26.03 -48.34
N PHE A 242 -14.78 26.96 -48.16
CA PHE A 242 -14.51 28.40 -48.26
C PHE A 242 -13.52 28.89 -47.19
N GLN A 243 -13.62 28.43 -45.95
CA GLN A 243 -12.65 28.79 -44.90
C GLN A 243 -11.25 28.23 -45.19
N SER A 244 -11.18 27.04 -45.78
CA SER A 244 -9.90 26.44 -46.19
C SER A 244 -9.24 27.24 -47.32
N ILE A 245 -10.02 27.81 -48.23
CA ILE A 245 -9.54 28.69 -49.30
C ILE A 245 -9.04 30.03 -48.73
N VAL A 246 -9.79 30.66 -47.82
CA VAL A 246 -9.40 31.95 -47.23
C VAL A 246 -8.07 31.84 -46.47
N ASP A 247 -7.84 30.74 -45.75
CA ASP A 247 -6.59 30.50 -45.04
C ASP A 247 -5.42 30.15 -45.96
N PHE A 248 -5.67 29.68 -47.19
CA PHE A 248 -4.61 29.40 -48.18
C PHE A 248 -4.04 30.68 -48.80
N PHE A 249 -4.85 31.74 -48.86
CA PHE A 249 -4.46 33.02 -49.46
C PHE A 249 -3.99 34.07 -48.45
N ARG A 250 -3.94 33.74 -47.15
CA ARG A 250 -3.37 34.56 -46.07
C ARG A 250 -1.99 34.06 -45.67
#